data_AF-A0A800LXE5-F1
#
_entry.id   AF-A0A800LXE5-F1
#
_cell.length_a   1.000
_cell.length_b   1.000
_cell.length_c   1.000
_cell.angle_alpha   90.00
_cell.angle_beta   90.00
_cell.angle_gamma   90.00
#
_symmetry.space_group_name_H-M   'P 1'
#
loop_
_entity.id
_entity.type
_entity.pdbx_description
1 polymer ?
#
loop_
_entity_poly.entity_id
_entity_poly.type
_entity_poly.pdbx_seq_one_letter_code
_entity_poly.pdbx_strand_id
1 'polypeptide(L)'
;FQTDFPEYDRLLAFIPLEKAQSYFGLESQMTGLILNVENPSEVENADLIISESLGMLPYMTITWKERHASLLDWLNVYDIPIKLIMFFITAVGVFNIGASLWMIILEKTREFGILQSMGLTKSQVREIIIKEGTIIGLSGSILGILLSLSVLYLESVYHIIQLPNDIYFMNYLPVKISSVYFFFYPIITFLITIGFSYIPAKHACKITPSEALRYE
;
A
#
# COMPACT_ATOMS: atom_id res chain seq x y z
N PHE A 1 13.05 23.62 -24.37
CA PHE A 1 12.88 22.36 -23.63
C PHE A 1 12.35 22.74 -22.28
N GLN A 2 11.31 22.07 -21.79
CA GLN A 2 10.71 22.33 -20.49
C GLN A 2 10.48 20.96 -19.87
N THR A 3 11.16 20.71 -18.76
CA THR A 3 11.14 19.42 -18.06
C THR A 3 10.28 19.44 -16.82
N ASP A 4 9.69 20.60 -16.50
CA ASP A 4 9.01 20.90 -15.24
C ASP A 4 9.95 20.80 -14.02
N PHE A 5 11.25 20.94 -14.29
CA PHE A 5 12.32 21.06 -13.30
C PHE A 5 13.03 22.41 -13.46
N PRO A 6 12.74 23.39 -12.59
CA PRO A 6 13.27 24.74 -12.73
C PRO A 6 14.80 24.82 -12.74
N GLU A 7 15.50 23.95 -12.01
CA GLU A 7 16.97 23.91 -12.00
C GLU A 7 17.54 23.43 -13.33
N TYR A 8 16.98 22.34 -13.90
CA TYR A 8 17.41 21.84 -15.20
C TYR A 8 17.04 22.80 -16.32
N ASP A 9 15.84 23.37 -16.28
CA ASP A 9 15.36 24.29 -17.30
C ASP A 9 16.12 25.65 -17.27
N ARG A 10 16.70 26.03 -16.12
CA ARG A 10 17.54 27.24 -16.00
C ARG A 10 19.02 27.01 -16.28
N LEU A 11 19.54 25.82 -15.98
CA LEU A 11 20.99 25.54 -16.00
C LEU A 11 21.44 24.71 -17.21
N LEU A 12 20.52 23.99 -17.88
CA LEU A 12 20.86 23.14 -19.01
C LEU A 12 20.51 23.80 -20.35
N ALA A 13 21.46 23.71 -21.28
CA ALA A 13 21.24 23.99 -22.68
C ALA A 13 21.71 22.79 -23.50
N PHE A 14 20.92 22.39 -24.50
CA PHE A 14 21.25 21.29 -25.39
C PHE A 14 21.73 21.84 -26.74
N ILE A 15 22.93 21.42 -27.15
CA ILE A 15 23.50 21.73 -28.45
C ILE A 15 24.05 20.46 -29.09
N PRO A 16 24.17 20.39 -30.43
CA PRO A 16 24.83 19.27 -31.10
C PRO A 16 26.24 19.05 -30.55
N LEU A 17 26.62 17.79 -30.33
CA LEU A 17 27.91 17.40 -29.74
C LEU A 17 29.10 18.01 -30.49
N GLU A 18 29.07 17.96 -31.82
CA GLU A 18 30.13 18.51 -32.68
C GLU A 18 30.36 20.02 -32.42
N LYS A 19 29.27 20.78 -32.23
CA LYS A 19 29.35 22.21 -31.89
C LYS A 19 29.92 22.41 -30.50
N ALA A 20 29.46 21.63 -29.51
CA ALA A 20 30.01 21.68 -28.16
C ALA A 20 31.51 21.38 -28.15
N GLN A 21 31.95 20.35 -28.86
CA GLN A 21 33.35 19.96 -28.98
C GLN A 21 34.20 21.08 -29.57
N SER A 22 33.74 21.71 -30.66
CA SER A 22 34.45 22.85 -31.26
C SER A 22 34.52 24.08 -30.33
N TYR A 23 33.45 24.34 -29.58
CA TYR A 23 33.36 25.51 -28.69
C TYR A 23 34.21 25.36 -27.43
N PHE A 24 34.25 24.16 -26.85
CA PHE A 24 35.03 23.86 -25.64
C PHE A 24 36.46 23.39 -25.91
N GLY A 25 36.90 23.33 -27.17
CA GLY A 25 38.22 22.85 -27.55
C GLY A 25 38.45 21.36 -27.26
N LEU A 26 37.37 20.57 -27.24
CA LEU A 26 37.40 19.12 -27.01
C LEU A 26 37.50 18.40 -28.35
N GLU A 27 38.68 18.43 -28.96
CA GLU A 27 38.96 17.80 -30.26
C GLU A 27 38.72 16.28 -30.21
N SER A 28 37.52 15.84 -30.60
CA SER A 28 37.05 14.46 -30.57
C SER A 28 36.98 13.82 -29.17
N GLN A 29 37.07 14.59 -28.09
CA GLN A 29 36.93 14.11 -26.72
C GLN A 29 35.52 14.37 -26.18
N MET A 30 35.10 13.59 -25.17
CA MET A 30 33.82 13.74 -24.48
C MET A 30 34.06 13.69 -22.97
N THR A 31 33.33 14.53 -22.22
CA THR A 31 33.44 14.59 -20.75
C THR A 31 32.73 13.42 -20.07
N GLY A 32 31.72 12.83 -20.71
CA GLY A 32 30.97 11.70 -20.17
C GLY A 32 30.00 11.13 -21.18
N LEU A 33 29.52 9.92 -20.89
CA LEU A 33 28.52 9.21 -21.67
C LEU A 33 27.34 8.86 -20.75
N ILE A 34 26.13 9.11 -21.22
CA ILE A 34 24.91 8.67 -20.52
C ILE A 34 24.43 7.40 -21.19
N LEU A 35 24.32 6.33 -20.40
CA LEU A 35 23.80 5.05 -20.82
C LEU A 35 22.42 4.84 -20.19
N ASN A 36 21.44 4.49 -21.02
CA ASN A 36 20.09 4.19 -20.56
C ASN A 36 19.90 2.67 -20.55
N VAL A 37 19.35 2.16 -19.46
CA VAL A 37 18.98 0.74 -19.31
C VAL A 37 17.47 0.63 -19.51
N GLU A 38 17.00 -0.40 -20.23
CA GLU A 38 15.56 -0.60 -20.47
C GLU A 38 14.78 -0.83 -19.17
N ASN A 39 15.37 -1.57 -18.23
CA ASN A 39 14.77 -1.86 -16.93
C ASN A 39 15.52 -1.16 -15.79
N PRO A 40 14.86 -0.27 -15.01
CA PRO A 40 15.48 0.41 -13.88
C PRO A 40 16.06 -0.51 -12.79
N SER A 41 15.55 -1.75 -12.66
CA SER A 41 16.08 -2.71 -11.69
C SER A 41 17.46 -3.27 -12.08
N GLU A 42 17.85 -3.15 -13.33
CA GLU A 42 19.11 -3.69 -13.85
C GLU A 42 20.26 -2.68 -13.78
N VAL A 43 19.98 -1.42 -13.40
CA VAL A 43 20.97 -0.33 -13.36
C VAL A 43 22.20 -0.67 -12.52
N GLU A 44 22.00 -1.28 -11.34
CA GLU A 44 23.11 -1.66 -10.45
C GLU A 44 23.96 -2.79 -11.05
N ASN A 45 23.33 -3.77 -11.70
CA ASN A 45 24.05 -4.86 -12.35
C ASN A 45 24.79 -4.39 -13.61
N ALA A 46 24.17 -3.51 -14.40
CA ALA A 46 24.80 -2.88 -15.55
C ALA A 46 26.01 -2.04 -15.13
N ASP A 47 25.88 -1.26 -14.06
CA ASP A 47 26.97 -0.46 -13.50
C ASP A 47 28.14 -1.33 -13.03
N LEU A 48 27.86 -2.44 -12.33
CA LEU A 48 28.90 -3.42 -11.94
C LEU A 48 29.64 -3.99 -13.15
N ILE A 49 28.93 -4.45 -14.18
CA ILE A 49 29.54 -5.02 -15.39
C ILE A 49 30.39 -3.96 -16.12
N ILE A 50 29.88 -2.74 -16.25
CA ILE A 50 30.56 -1.67 -16.97
C ILE A 50 31.79 -1.20 -16.19
N SER A 51 31.67 -0.98 -14.88
CA SER A 51 32.79 -0.57 -14.02
C SER A 51 33.90 -1.62 -13.98
N GLU A 52 33.56 -2.91 -13.90
CA GLU A 52 34.55 -4.00 -14.02
C GLU A 52 35.24 -4.01 -15.38
N SER A 53 34.51 -3.76 -16.47
CA SER A 53 35.07 -3.74 -17.83
C SER A 53 35.97 -2.52 -18.12
N LEU A 54 35.69 -1.38 -17.49
CA LEU A 54 36.42 -0.13 -17.67
C LEU A 54 37.67 -0.02 -16.77
N GLY A 55 37.73 -0.80 -15.69
CA GLY A 55 38.78 -0.71 -14.68
C GLY A 55 38.65 0.51 -13.77
N MET A 56 39.64 0.70 -12.87
CA MET A 56 39.53 1.70 -11.79
C MET A 56 39.85 3.16 -12.22
N LEU A 57 40.62 3.36 -13.29
CA LEU A 57 41.06 4.68 -13.77
C LEU A 57 41.32 4.63 -15.29
N PRO A 58 41.04 5.71 -16.06
CA PRO A 58 40.58 7.05 -15.64
C PRO A 58 39.05 7.23 -15.65
N TYR A 59 38.29 6.21 -16.01
CA TYR A 59 36.84 6.29 -16.16
C TYR A 59 36.12 5.86 -14.88
N MET A 60 35.06 6.56 -14.53
CA MET A 60 34.21 6.26 -13.38
C MET A 60 32.76 6.23 -13.84
N THR A 61 32.02 5.23 -13.40
CA THR A 61 30.58 5.15 -13.60
C THR A 61 29.87 5.75 -12.40
N ILE A 62 28.72 6.38 -12.63
CA ILE A 62 27.85 6.86 -11.55
C ILE A 62 26.41 6.59 -11.95
N THR A 63 25.69 5.88 -11.09
CA THR A 63 24.29 5.58 -11.32
C THR A 63 23.41 6.78 -10.96
N TRP A 64 22.18 6.80 -11.49
CA TRP A 64 21.19 7.81 -11.07
C TRP A 64 20.86 7.72 -9.58
N LYS A 65 20.92 6.52 -8.99
CA LYS A 65 20.67 6.30 -7.56
C LYS A 65 21.76 6.92 -6.71
N GLU A 66 23.03 6.74 -7.08
CA GLU A 66 24.16 7.35 -6.39
C GLU A 66 24.16 8.87 -6.53
N ARG A 67 23.88 9.37 -7.74
CA ARG A 67 23.76 10.81 -8.00
C ARG A 67 22.69 11.48 -7.14
N HIS A 68 21.61 10.75 -6.81
CA HIS A 68 20.48 11.24 -6.02
C HIS A 68 20.34 10.52 -4.67
N ALA A 69 21.44 9.99 -4.12
CA ALA A 69 21.41 9.15 -2.91
C ALA A 69 20.73 9.86 -1.73
N SER A 70 20.99 11.16 -1.54
CA SER A 70 20.38 11.94 -0.45
C SER A 70 18.85 11.98 -0.51
N LEU A 71 18.27 12.02 -1.72
CA LEU A 71 16.81 11.98 -1.89
C LEU A 71 16.26 10.58 -1.63
N LEU A 72 16.93 9.53 -2.13
CA LEU A 72 16.50 8.15 -1.88
C LEU A 72 16.59 7.79 -0.40
N ASP A 73 17.66 8.19 0.28
CA ASP A 73 17.83 7.97 1.72
C ASP A 73 16.73 8.68 2.50
N TRP A 74 16.40 9.92 2.14
CA TRP A 74 15.29 10.65 2.74
C TRP A 74 13.96 9.92 2.54
N LEU A 75 13.65 9.44 1.32
CA LEU A 75 12.44 8.65 1.06
C LEU A 75 12.40 7.35 1.86
N ASN A 76 13.53 6.64 1.95
CA ASN A 76 13.64 5.38 2.71
C ASN A 76 13.39 5.58 4.22
N VAL A 77 13.72 6.76 4.77
CA VAL A 77 13.45 7.10 6.18
C VAL A 77 11.94 7.15 6.48
N TYR A 78 11.10 7.58 5.53
CA TYR A 78 9.63 7.64 5.73
C TYR A 78 8.93 6.29 5.57
N ASP A 79 9.61 5.31 5.01
CA ASP A 79 9.03 4.03 4.63
C ASP A 79 8.60 3.20 5.86
N ILE A 80 9.38 3.24 6.95
CA ILE A 80 9.07 2.52 8.21
C ILE A 80 7.90 3.17 8.97
N PRO A 81 7.89 4.50 9.25
CA PRO A 81 6.78 5.15 9.92
C PRO A 81 5.43 4.94 9.22
N ILE A 82 5.37 5.02 7.89
CA ILE A 82 4.14 4.80 7.12
C ILE A 82 3.64 3.37 7.31
N LYS A 83 4.53 2.37 7.23
CA LYS A 83 4.17 0.96 7.46
C LYS A 83 3.64 0.73 8.88
N LEU A 84 4.22 1.38 9.90
CA LEU A 84 3.74 1.29 11.28
C LEU A 84 2.35 1.91 11.44
N ILE A 85 2.12 3.10 10.88
CA ILE A 85 0.79 3.75 10.93
C ILE A 85 -0.25 2.88 10.25
N MET A 86 0.04 2.35 9.06
CA MET A 86 -0.85 1.43 8.34
C MET A 86 -1.17 0.17 9.16
N PHE A 87 -0.18 -0.39 9.84
CA PHE A 87 -0.38 -1.52 10.75
C PHE A 87 -1.33 -1.17 11.90
N PHE A 88 -1.11 -0.05 12.58
CA PHE A 88 -1.96 0.36 13.70
C PHE A 88 -3.40 0.68 13.27
N ILE A 89 -3.59 1.40 12.17
CA ILE A 89 -4.93 1.69 11.63
C ILE A 89 -5.67 0.39 11.32
N THR A 90 -4.98 -0.57 10.67
CA THR A 90 -5.56 -1.87 10.34
C THR A 90 -5.89 -2.67 11.61
N ALA A 91 -4.99 -2.69 12.60
CA ALA A 91 -5.17 -3.40 13.86
C ALA A 91 -6.37 -2.86 14.65
N VAL A 92 -6.50 -1.53 14.74
CA VAL A 92 -7.65 -0.87 15.39
C VAL A 92 -8.94 -1.20 14.66
N GLY A 93 -8.94 -1.19 13.32
CA GLY A 93 -10.11 -1.56 12.52
C GLY A 93 -10.57 -3.00 12.75
N VAL A 94 -9.63 -3.95 12.72
CA VAL A 94 -9.89 -5.36 13.02
C VAL A 94 -10.47 -5.54 14.41
N PHE A 95 -9.87 -4.91 15.42
CA PHE A 95 -10.33 -5.01 16.80
C PHE A 95 -11.75 -4.44 16.95
N ASN A 96 -12.04 -3.32 16.28
CA ASN A 96 -13.35 -2.68 16.31
C ASN A 96 -14.45 -3.57 15.72
N ILE A 97 -14.18 -4.24 14.60
CA ILE A 97 -15.09 -5.22 14.00
C ILE A 97 -15.32 -6.39 14.97
N GLY A 98 -14.26 -6.93 15.57
CA GLY A 98 -14.36 -8.01 16.54
C GLY A 98 -15.20 -7.64 17.76
N ALA A 99 -14.98 -6.46 18.32
CA ALA A 99 -15.75 -5.94 19.46
C ALA A 99 -17.23 -5.72 19.10
N SER A 100 -17.50 -5.19 17.91
CA SER A 100 -18.87 -4.95 17.43
C SER A 100 -19.63 -6.27 17.22
N LEU A 101 -19.01 -7.26 16.58
CA LEU A 101 -19.60 -8.60 16.42
C LEU A 101 -19.89 -9.25 17.77
N TRP A 102 -18.95 -9.14 18.71
CA TRP A 102 -19.14 -9.65 20.07
C TRP A 102 -20.35 -9.03 20.75
N MET A 103 -20.51 -7.71 20.65
CA MET A 103 -21.64 -6.97 21.23
C MET A 103 -22.97 -7.41 20.60
N ILE A 104 -23.06 -7.48 19.27
CA ILE A 104 -24.27 -7.93 18.56
C ILE A 104 -24.71 -9.32 19.04
N ILE A 105 -23.76 -10.24 19.18
CA ILE A 105 -24.04 -11.61 19.62
C ILE A 105 -24.52 -11.66 21.07
N LEU A 106 -23.92 -10.85 21.95
CA LEU A 106 -24.37 -10.74 23.34
C LEU A 106 -25.83 -10.26 23.42
N GLU A 107 -26.19 -9.21 22.67
CA GLU A 107 -27.56 -8.69 22.62
C GLU A 107 -28.55 -9.74 22.07
N LYS A 108 -28.12 -10.51 21.08
CA LYS A 108 -28.93 -11.56 20.42
C LYS A 108 -28.98 -12.90 21.16
N THR A 109 -28.25 -13.03 22.27
CA THR A 109 -28.15 -14.29 23.03
C THR A 109 -29.52 -14.85 23.44
N ARG A 110 -30.45 -13.99 23.87
CA ARG A 110 -31.79 -14.41 24.28
C ARG A 110 -32.60 -14.97 23.12
N GLU A 111 -32.52 -14.34 21.95
CA GLU A 111 -33.18 -14.80 20.73
C GLU A 111 -32.67 -16.19 20.33
N PHE A 112 -31.36 -16.44 20.42
CA PHE A 112 -30.79 -17.77 20.20
C PHE A 112 -31.28 -18.81 21.21
N GLY A 113 -31.46 -18.43 22.48
CA GLY A 113 -32.03 -19.31 23.52
C GLY A 113 -33.47 -19.73 23.22
N ILE A 114 -34.30 -18.82 22.71
CA ILE A 114 -35.68 -19.11 22.27
C ILE A 114 -35.66 -20.02 21.04
N LEU A 115 -34.81 -19.75 20.05
CA LEU A 115 -34.68 -20.62 18.88
C LEU A 115 -34.26 -22.04 19.28
N GLN A 116 -33.33 -22.18 20.23
CA GLN A 116 -32.93 -23.48 20.75
C GLN A 116 -34.07 -24.23 21.45
N SER A 117 -34.95 -23.54 22.18
CA SER A 117 -36.14 -24.19 22.78
C SER A 117 -37.18 -24.60 21.73
N MET A 118 -37.21 -23.93 20.57
CA MET A 118 -38.01 -24.33 19.40
C MET A 118 -37.37 -25.46 18.57
N GLY A 119 -36.20 -25.97 18.96
CA GLY A 119 -35.56 -27.13 18.33
C GLY A 119 -34.29 -26.81 17.52
N LEU A 120 -33.79 -25.57 17.53
CA LEU A 120 -32.54 -25.25 16.85
C LEU A 120 -31.34 -25.88 17.57
N THR A 121 -30.48 -26.56 16.82
CA THR A 121 -29.25 -27.14 17.37
C THR A 121 -28.18 -26.06 17.58
N LYS A 122 -27.23 -26.31 18.49
CA LYS A 122 -26.06 -25.44 18.70
C LYS A 122 -25.24 -25.22 17.41
N SER A 123 -25.20 -26.21 16.52
CA SER A 123 -24.50 -26.09 15.23
C SER A 123 -25.20 -25.08 14.32
N GLN A 124 -26.52 -25.05 14.30
CA GLN A 124 -27.29 -24.09 13.50
C GLN A 124 -27.14 -22.66 14.05
N VAL A 125 -27.12 -22.47 15.38
CA VAL A 125 -26.81 -21.15 15.97
C VAL A 125 -25.42 -20.67 15.56
N ARG A 126 -24.41 -21.54 15.62
CA ARG A 126 -23.05 -21.22 15.17
C ARG A 126 -23.02 -20.84 13.69
N GLU A 127 -23.75 -21.55 12.84
CA GLU A 127 -23.82 -21.27 11.40
C GLU A 127 -24.44 -19.89 11.11
N ILE A 128 -25.50 -19.51 11.84
CA ILE A 128 -26.10 -18.18 11.73
C ILE A 128 -25.08 -17.09 12.06
N ILE A 129 -24.35 -17.24 13.17
CA ILE A 129 -23.34 -16.26 13.60
C ILE A 129 -22.19 -16.15 12.59
N ILE A 130 -21.72 -17.27 12.05
CA ILE A 130 -20.66 -17.27 11.01
C ILE A 130 -21.17 -16.60 9.73
N LYS A 131 -22.43 -16.84 9.32
CA LYS A 131 -23.04 -16.20 8.16
C LYS A 131 -23.16 -14.69 8.35
N GLU A 132 -23.55 -14.24 9.53
CA GLU A 132 -23.62 -12.81 9.87
C GLU A 132 -22.24 -12.15 9.80
N GLY A 133 -21.22 -12.75 10.42
CA GLY A 133 -19.83 -12.29 10.29
C GLY A 133 -19.32 -12.28 8.85
N THR A 134 -19.73 -13.27 8.04
CA THR A 134 -19.38 -13.35 6.61
C THR A 134 -20.03 -12.22 5.80
N ILE A 135 -21.31 -11.92 6.04
CA ILE A 135 -22.03 -10.84 5.36
C ILE A 135 -21.42 -9.49 5.70
N ILE A 136 -21.13 -9.25 6.98
CA ILE A 136 -20.48 -8.02 7.45
C ILE A 136 -19.08 -7.90 6.83
N GLY A 137 -18.28 -8.98 6.84
CA GLY A 137 -16.96 -9.00 6.22
C GLY A 137 -16.99 -8.74 4.71
N LEU A 138 -17.88 -9.40 3.97
CA LEU A 138 -18.01 -9.20 2.51
C LEU A 138 -18.47 -7.79 2.16
N SER A 139 -19.53 -7.31 2.82
CA SER A 139 -20.06 -5.96 2.57
C SER A 139 -19.02 -4.88 2.91
N GLY A 140 -18.32 -5.02 4.05
CA GLY A 140 -17.23 -4.14 4.44
C GLY A 140 -16.08 -4.14 3.43
N SER A 141 -15.63 -5.32 2.97
CA SER A 141 -14.56 -5.42 1.97
C SER A 141 -14.97 -4.81 0.62
N ILE A 142 -16.18 -5.07 0.14
CA ILE A 142 -16.68 -4.49 -1.13
C ILE A 142 -16.76 -2.97 -1.03
N LEU A 143 -17.37 -2.45 0.04
CA LEU A 143 -17.49 -1.01 0.25
C LEU A 143 -16.11 -0.35 0.42
N GLY A 144 -15.19 -0.98 1.14
CA GLY A 144 -13.82 -0.49 1.30
C GLY A 144 -13.04 -0.44 -0.02
N ILE A 145 -13.18 -1.46 -0.86
CA ILE A 145 -12.58 -1.48 -2.21
C ILE A 145 -13.16 -0.35 -3.06
N LEU A 146 -14.49 -0.20 -3.08
CA LEU A 146 -15.14 0.86 -3.86
C LEU A 146 -14.73 2.26 -3.37
N LEU A 147 -14.67 2.46 -2.06
CA LEU A 147 -14.25 3.73 -1.46
C LEU A 147 -12.80 4.06 -1.81
N SER A 148 -11.89 3.09 -1.62
CA SER A 148 -10.47 3.28 -1.93
C SER A 148 -10.22 3.57 -3.41
N LEU A 149 -10.86 2.82 -4.32
CA LEU A 149 -10.77 3.08 -5.76
C LEU A 149 -11.33 4.45 -6.14
N SER A 150 -12.42 4.87 -5.51
CA SER A 150 -13.01 6.20 -5.76
C SER A 150 -12.04 7.31 -5.35
N VAL A 151 -11.40 7.18 -4.18
CA VAL A 151 -10.39 8.14 -3.71
C VAL A 151 -9.16 8.15 -4.61
N LEU A 152 -8.66 6.96 -5.00
CA LEU A 152 -7.52 6.83 -5.92
C LEU A 152 -7.82 7.46 -7.29
N TYR A 153 -9.02 7.26 -7.81
CA TYR A 153 -9.46 7.84 -9.08
C TYR A 153 -9.57 9.37 -8.98
N LEU A 154 -10.16 9.89 -7.90
CA LEU A 154 -10.24 11.33 -7.67
C LEU A 154 -8.85 11.96 -7.60
N GLU A 155 -7.91 11.34 -6.89
CA GLU A 155 -6.55 11.85 -6.81
C GLU A 155 -5.84 11.81 -8.17
N SER A 156 -6.02 10.73 -8.94
CA SER A 156 -5.42 10.60 -10.27
C SER A 156 -5.96 11.60 -11.29
N VAL A 157 -7.20 12.09 -11.13
CA VAL A 157 -7.82 13.03 -12.08
C VAL A 157 -7.61 14.48 -11.65
N TYR A 158 -7.80 14.75 -10.36
CA TYR A 158 -7.82 16.12 -9.84
C TYR A 158 -6.50 16.56 -9.19
N HIS A 159 -5.56 15.64 -8.95
CA HIS A 159 -4.27 15.91 -8.30
C HIS A 159 -4.43 16.80 -7.07
N ILE A 160 -5.29 16.37 -6.14
CA ILE A 160 -5.72 17.17 -4.99
C ILE A 160 -4.52 17.43 -4.06
N ILE A 161 -3.59 16.48 -3.98
CA ILE A 161 -2.36 16.60 -3.20
C ILE A 161 -1.25 17.15 -4.11
N GLN A 162 -1.00 18.45 -3.98
CA GLN A 162 0.11 19.12 -4.65
C GLN A 162 1.39 18.99 -3.83
N LEU A 163 2.49 18.63 -4.49
CA LEU A 163 3.81 18.58 -3.85
C LEU A 163 4.64 19.82 -4.21
N PRO A 164 5.38 20.40 -3.25
CA PRO A 164 6.38 21.40 -3.55
C PRO A 164 7.45 20.83 -4.49
N ASN A 165 7.48 21.30 -5.74
CA ASN A 165 8.41 20.82 -6.78
C ASN A 165 9.88 20.94 -6.33
N ASP A 166 10.21 22.00 -5.60
CA ASP A 166 11.56 22.31 -5.10
C ASP A 166 12.11 21.25 -4.12
N ILE A 167 11.25 20.44 -3.49
CA ILE A 167 11.64 19.42 -2.50
C ILE A 167 11.46 18.01 -3.07
N TYR A 168 10.34 17.80 -3.77
CA TYR A 168 9.88 16.46 -4.17
C TYR A 168 10.12 16.13 -5.64
N PHE A 169 10.63 17.09 -6.43
CA PHE A 169 10.97 16.87 -7.83
C PHE A 169 9.75 16.39 -8.66
N MET A 170 8.53 16.66 -8.18
CA MET A 170 7.26 16.28 -8.80
C MET A 170 6.16 17.26 -8.39
N ASN A 171 5.21 17.51 -9.30
CA ASN A 171 4.10 18.45 -9.06
C ASN A 171 2.90 17.80 -8.35
N TYR A 172 2.78 16.48 -8.43
CA TYR A 172 1.66 15.71 -7.87
C TYR A 172 2.12 14.32 -7.44
N LEU A 173 1.33 13.65 -6.60
CA LEU A 173 1.65 12.32 -6.12
C LEU A 173 1.26 11.27 -7.18
N PRO A 174 2.21 10.54 -7.78
CA PRO A 174 1.87 9.50 -8.75
C PRO A 174 1.16 8.34 -8.05
N VAL A 175 -0.09 8.11 -8.42
CA VAL A 175 -0.89 7.01 -7.89
C VAL A 175 -0.61 5.74 -8.72
N LYS A 176 -0.01 4.73 -8.09
CA LYS A 176 0.20 3.41 -8.70
C LYS A 176 -0.58 2.34 -7.96
N ILE A 177 -1.55 1.72 -8.62
CA ILE A 177 -2.30 0.60 -8.07
C ILE A 177 -1.45 -0.67 -8.21
N SER A 178 -1.06 -1.24 -7.08
CA SER A 178 -0.44 -2.56 -7.04
C SER A 178 -1.52 -3.63 -6.90
N SER A 179 -1.61 -4.54 -7.87
CA SER A 179 -2.54 -5.66 -7.82
C SER A 179 -2.34 -6.52 -6.57
N VAL A 180 -1.09 -6.66 -6.10
CA VAL A 180 -0.78 -7.42 -4.89
C VAL A 180 -1.49 -6.81 -3.69
N TYR A 181 -1.32 -5.51 -3.43
CA TYR A 181 -1.97 -4.85 -2.29
C TYR A 181 -3.48 -4.78 -2.44
N PHE A 182 -3.96 -4.59 -3.68
CA PHE A 182 -5.38 -4.50 -3.99
C PHE A 182 -6.16 -5.75 -3.58
N PHE A 183 -5.60 -6.95 -3.78
CA PHE A 183 -6.25 -8.21 -3.38
C PHE A 183 -5.84 -8.66 -1.97
N PHE A 184 -4.57 -8.48 -1.59
CA PHE A 184 -4.03 -9.01 -0.34
C PHE A 184 -4.72 -8.44 0.90
N TYR A 185 -4.89 -7.12 0.99
CA TYR A 185 -5.47 -6.48 2.17
C TYR A 185 -6.95 -6.83 2.38
N PRO A 186 -7.85 -6.72 1.37
CA PRO A 186 -9.25 -7.11 1.56
C PRO A 186 -9.43 -8.58 1.91
N ILE A 187 -8.63 -9.48 1.33
CA ILE A 187 -8.68 -10.92 1.64
C ILE A 187 -8.26 -11.15 3.09
N ILE A 188 -7.15 -10.55 3.54
CA ILE A 188 -6.69 -10.68 4.93
C ILE A 188 -7.72 -10.14 5.92
N THR A 189 -8.27 -8.94 5.67
CA THR A 189 -9.27 -8.35 6.57
C THR A 189 -10.54 -9.20 6.63
N PHE A 190 -10.96 -9.77 5.49
CA PHE A 190 -12.08 -10.70 5.43
C PHE A 190 -11.83 -11.97 6.25
N LEU A 191 -10.67 -12.61 6.08
CA LEU A 191 -10.27 -13.80 6.83
C LEU A 191 -10.18 -13.54 8.34
N ILE A 192 -9.63 -12.39 8.72
CA ILE A 192 -9.55 -11.96 10.11
C ILE A 192 -10.95 -11.78 10.69
N THR A 193 -11.86 -11.14 9.95
CA THR A 193 -13.25 -10.92 10.39
C THR A 193 -13.97 -12.25 10.65
N ILE A 194 -13.84 -13.21 9.73
CA ILE A 194 -14.38 -14.56 9.91
C ILE A 194 -13.73 -15.24 11.13
N GLY A 195 -12.41 -15.16 11.25
CA GLY A 195 -11.68 -15.72 12.39
C GLY A 195 -12.17 -15.17 13.73
N PHE A 196 -12.40 -13.86 13.82
CA PHE A 196 -12.96 -13.22 15.00
C PHE A 196 -14.39 -13.66 15.29
N SER A 197 -15.24 -13.82 14.27
CA SER A 197 -16.64 -14.27 14.44
C SER A 197 -16.77 -15.66 15.08
N TYR A 198 -15.73 -16.49 14.97
CA TYR A 198 -15.72 -17.83 15.55
C TYR A 198 -15.66 -17.83 17.09
N ILE A 199 -14.94 -16.87 17.69
CA ILE A 199 -14.75 -16.77 19.14
C ILE A 199 -16.08 -16.53 19.88
N PRO A 200 -16.92 -15.53 19.52
CA PRO A 200 -18.22 -15.34 20.15
C PRO A 200 -19.20 -16.46 19.77
N ALA A 201 -19.14 -17.02 18.55
CA ALA A 201 -19.99 -18.13 18.17
C ALA A 201 -19.83 -19.34 19.10
N LYS A 202 -18.59 -19.64 19.50
CA LYS A 202 -18.28 -20.69 20.48
C LYS A 202 -18.83 -20.37 21.88
N HIS A 203 -18.86 -19.10 22.28
CA HIS A 203 -19.40 -18.68 23.57
C HIS A 203 -20.93 -18.72 23.60
N ALA A 204 -21.61 -18.21 22.56
CA ALA A 204 -23.07 -18.21 22.45
C ALA A 204 -23.66 -19.63 22.52
N CYS A 205 -22.99 -20.63 21.93
CA CYS A 205 -23.45 -22.03 21.95
C CYS A 205 -23.41 -22.70 23.35
N LYS A 206 -22.74 -22.09 24.33
CA LYS A 206 -22.68 -22.62 25.70
C LYS A 206 -23.84 -22.20 26.58
N ILE A 207 -24.57 -21.15 26.19
CA ILE A 207 -25.66 -20.59 26.98
C ILE A 207 -26.86 -21.53 26.90
N THR A 208 -27.32 -21.99 28.06
CA THR A 208 -28.42 -22.95 28.12
C THR A 208 -29.77 -22.24 28.03
N PRO A 209 -30.81 -22.86 27.42
CA PRO A 209 -32.15 -22.26 27.33
C PRO A 209 -32.72 -21.89 28.70
N SER A 210 -32.39 -22.68 29.74
CA SER A 210 -32.75 -22.44 31.13
C SER A 210 -32.12 -21.18 31.72
N GLU A 211 -30.91 -20.79 31.30
CA GLU A 211 -30.27 -19.55 31.74
C GLU A 211 -30.80 -18.34 30.99
N ALA A 212 -31.13 -18.49 29.70
CA ALA A 212 -31.71 -17.42 28.88
C ALA A 212 -33.10 -16.97 29.35
N LEU A 213 -33.86 -17.86 30.00
CA LEU A 213 -35.19 -17.59 30.55
C LEU A 213 -35.19 -17.16 32.02
N ARG A 214 -34.05 -17.25 32.73
CA ARG A 214 -33.96 -16.97 34.19
C ARG A 214 -33.67 -15.51 34.54
N TYR A 215 -33.34 -14.67 33.55
CA TYR A 215 -33.10 -13.23 33.73
C TYR A 215 -34.39 -12.40 33.57
N GLU A 216 -35.50 -12.88 34.16
CA GLU A 216 -36.65 -12.03 34.49
C GLU A 216 -36.41 -11.26 35.79
#